data_AF-A0A6N9Z798-F1
#
_entry.id   AF-A0A6N9Z798-F1
#
_cell.length_a   1.000
_cell.length_b   1.000
_cell.length_c   1.000
_cell.angle_alpha   90.00
_cell.angle_beta   90.00
_cell.angle_gamma   90.00
#
_symmetry.space_group_name_H-M   'P 1'
#
loop_
_entity.id
_entity.type
_entity.pdbx_description
1 polymer ?
#
loop_
_entity_poly.entity_id
_entity_poly.type
_entity_poly.pdbx_seq_one_letter_code
_entity_poly.pdbx_strand_id
1 'polypeptide(L)'
;MWHELLRTGKRIQNLSDVVPGDVVFLTCDATPYLAFTVHEITVRDNVTYLWMSSSRHYRIGGVSTVTFETAIRPANHSNTKETSHEEA
;
A
#
# COMPACT_ATOMS: atom_id res chain seq x y z
N MET A 1 20.37 5.00 3.31
CA MET A 1 19.47 3.85 3.10
C MET A 1 17.99 4.22 3.17
N TRP A 2 17.43 4.70 4.29
CA TRP A 2 16.01 5.10 4.38
C TRP A 2 15.61 6.22 3.40
N HIS A 3 16.42 7.28 3.32
CA HIS A 3 16.22 8.38 2.37
C HIS A 3 16.33 7.97 0.89
N GLU A 4 17.04 6.89 0.57
CA GLU A 4 17.13 6.39 -0.81
C GLU A 4 15.87 5.62 -1.22
N LEU A 5 15.29 4.84 -0.30
CA LEU A 5 14.01 4.16 -0.52
C LEU A 5 12.87 5.16 -0.75
N LEU A 6 12.86 6.28 -0.03
CA LEU A 6 11.91 7.37 -0.26
C LEU A 6 12.16 8.09 -1.60
N ARG A 7 13.40 8.03 -2.13
CA ARG A 7 13.76 8.63 -3.43
C ARG A 7 13.34 7.78 -4.62
N THR A 8 13.30 6.46 -4.44
CA THR A 8 12.86 5.49 -5.47
C THR A 8 11.38 5.20 -5.41
N GLY A 9 10.73 5.46 -4.27
CA GLY A 9 9.30 5.31 -4.11
C GLY A 9 8.51 6.35 -4.91
N LYS A 10 7.34 5.94 -5.40
CA LYS A 10 6.40 6.83 -6.08
C LYS A 10 5.59 7.56 -5.01
N ARG A 11 5.58 8.90 -5.05
CA ARG A 11 4.65 9.69 -4.23
C ARG A 11 3.22 9.31 -4.59
N ILE A 12 2.45 8.90 -3.59
CA ILE A 12 1.04 8.53 -3.79
C ILE A 12 0.24 9.83 -3.88
N GLN A 13 -0.32 10.11 -5.04
CA GLN A 13 -1.21 11.27 -5.22
C GLN A 13 -2.68 10.81 -5.24
N ASN A 14 -2.91 9.61 -5.74
CA ASN A 14 -4.23 9.01 -5.86
C ASN A 14 -4.22 7.56 -5.38
N LEU A 15 -5.38 7.03 -4.99
CA LEU A 15 -5.51 5.64 -4.55
C LEU A 15 -5.04 4.65 -5.63
N SER A 16 -5.23 4.99 -6.91
CA SER A 16 -4.78 4.18 -8.06
C SER A 16 -3.26 4.02 -8.15
N ASP A 17 -2.49 4.80 -7.38
CA ASP A 17 -1.03 4.67 -7.33
C ASP A 17 -0.57 3.51 -6.44
N VAL A 18 -1.48 2.91 -5.67
CA VAL A 18 -1.22 1.82 -4.73
C VAL A 18 -1.96 0.57 -5.19
N VAL A 19 -1.28 -0.57 -5.19
CA VAL A 19 -1.90 -1.88 -5.41
C VAL A 19 -1.56 -2.84 -4.27
N PRO A 20 -2.36 -3.90 -4.04
CA PRO A 20 -1.97 -4.99 -3.15
C PRO A 20 -0.56 -5.49 -3.49
N GLY A 21 0.27 -5.66 -2.46
CA GLY A 21 1.68 -6.03 -2.52
C GLY A 21 2.65 -4.86 -2.47
N ASP A 22 2.19 -3.63 -2.69
CA ASP A 22 3.02 -2.44 -2.50
C ASP A 22 3.33 -2.22 -1.01
N VAL A 23 4.54 -1.78 -0.71
CA VAL A 23 4.90 -1.25 0.61
C VAL A 23 4.53 0.23 0.63
N VAL A 24 3.54 0.59 1.43
CA VAL A 24 3.09 1.98 1.58
C VAL A 24 3.69 2.62 2.82
N PHE A 25 3.98 3.91 2.69
CA PHE A 25 4.44 4.79 3.74
C PHE A 25 3.33 5.80 3.99
N LEU A 26 2.82 5.78 5.21
CA LEU A 26 1.80 6.67 5.69
C LEU A 26 2.37 7.54 6.81
N THR A 27 1.84 8.75 6.91
CA THR A 27 2.12 9.67 8.02
C THR A 27 0.84 9.93 8.79
N CYS A 28 0.93 10.08 10.11
CA CYS A 28 -0.17 10.59 10.92
C CYS A 28 0.38 11.42 12.09
N ASP A 29 -0.45 12.29 12.66
CA ASP A 29 -0.04 13.22 13.72
C ASP A 29 0.56 12.52 14.95
N ALA A 30 0.11 11.30 15.25
CA ALA A 30 0.56 10.52 16.41
C ALA A 30 1.79 9.65 16.10
N THR A 31 2.07 9.33 14.84
CA THR A 31 3.19 8.48 14.44
C THR A 31 3.69 8.93 13.08
N PRO A 32 4.88 9.56 13.03
CA PRO A 32 5.30 10.29 11.85
C PRO A 32 5.57 9.39 10.64
N TYR A 33 5.86 8.10 10.85
CA TYR A 33 6.10 7.16 9.77
C TYR A 33 5.58 5.77 10.11
N LEU A 34 4.66 5.28 9.29
CA LEU A 34 4.16 3.91 9.32
C LEU A 34 4.39 3.29 7.96
N ALA A 35 5.10 2.17 7.91
CA ALA A 35 5.31 1.41 6.69
C ALA A 35 4.73 -0.01 6.82
N PHE A 36 3.98 -0.46 5.82
CA PHE A 36 3.48 -1.84 5.75
C PHE A 36 3.18 -2.27 4.32
N THR A 37 3.13 -3.57 4.09
CA THR A 37 2.68 -4.15 2.82
C THR A 37 1.17 -4.16 2.75
N VAL A 38 0.61 -3.60 1.69
CA VAL A 38 -0.84 -3.59 1.45
C VAL A 38 -1.28 -4.99 1.04
N HIS A 39 -2.19 -5.58 1.79
CA HIS A 39 -2.81 -6.86 1.46
C HIS A 39 -4.05 -6.67 0.59
N GLU A 40 -4.87 -5.68 0.92
CA GLU A 40 -6.13 -5.39 0.24
C GLU A 40 -6.43 -3.89 0.33
N ILE A 41 -7.13 -3.36 -0.67
CA ILE A 41 -7.62 -1.99 -0.69
C ILE A 41 -9.13 -2.04 -0.87
N THR A 42 -9.86 -1.43 0.05
CA THR A 42 -11.32 -1.29 -0.07
C THR A 42 -11.73 0.15 0.09
N VAL A 43 -12.76 0.58 -0.63
CA VAL A 43 -13.33 1.92 -0.54
C VAL A 43 -14.79 1.79 -0.11
N ARG A 44 -15.17 2.49 0.97
CA ARG A 44 -16.54 2.56 1.46
C ARG A 44 -16.84 3.97 1.89
N ASP A 45 -17.98 4.53 1.49
CA ASP A 45 -18.41 5.89 1.88
C ASP A 45 -17.34 6.97 1.65
N ASN A 46 -16.63 6.90 0.51
CA ASN A 46 -15.53 7.79 0.15
C ASN A 46 -14.31 7.74 1.11
N VAL A 47 -14.22 6.67 1.91
CA VAL A 47 -13.12 6.38 2.82
C VAL A 47 -12.35 5.18 2.27
N THR A 48 -11.02 5.33 2.23
CA THR A 48 -10.12 4.25 1.82
C THR A 48 -9.67 3.46 3.04
N TYR A 49 -9.70 2.15 2.94
CA TYR A 49 -9.17 1.23 3.93
C TYR A 49 -8.04 0.42 3.29
N LEU A 50 -6.82 0.60 3.81
CA LEU A 50 -5.64 -0.15 3.45
C LEU A 50 -5.43 -1.26 4.47
N TRP A 51 -5.65 -2.49 4.05
CA TRP A 51 -5.52 -3.65 4.91
C TRP A 51 -4.07 -4.11 4.93
N MET A 52 -3.50 -4.24 6.12
CA MET A 52 -2.20 -4.88 6.36
C MET A 52 -2.36 -6.41 6.49
N SER A 53 -3.49 -6.84 7.03
CA SER A 53 -3.93 -8.23 7.17
C SER A 53 -5.45 -8.27 7.17
N SER A 54 -6.07 -9.45 7.25
CA SER A 54 -7.53 -9.60 7.35
C SER A 54 -8.17 -8.93 8.57
N SER A 55 -7.39 -8.57 9.59
CA SER A 55 -7.88 -7.99 10.86
C SER A 55 -7.37 -6.58 11.14
N ARG A 56 -6.38 -6.09 10.38
CA ARG A 56 -5.74 -4.80 10.64
C ARG A 56 -5.73 -3.95 9.39
N HIS A 57 -6.26 -2.74 9.51
CA HIS A 57 -6.29 -1.76 8.43
C HIS A 57 -6.02 -0.34 8.92
N TYR A 58 -5.68 0.52 7.97
CA TYR A 58 -5.56 1.95 8.15
C TYR A 58 -6.58 2.67 7.28
N ARG A 59 -7.20 3.69 7.86
CA ARG A 59 -8.23 4.49 7.22
C ARG A 59 -7.62 5.76 6.66
N ILE A 60 -7.90 6.08 5.41
CA ILE A 60 -7.46 7.32 4.74
C ILE A 60 -8.70 8.08 4.26
N GLY A 61 -8.76 9.37 4.58
CA GLY A 61 -9.92 10.23 4.37
C GLY A 61 -10.88 10.28 5.57
N GLY A 62 -11.99 11.01 5.41
CA GLY A 62 -12.94 11.30 6.49
C GLY A 62 -12.29 12.12 7.62
N VAL A 63 -12.45 11.66 8.87
CA VAL A 63 -11.82 12.28 10.06
C VAL A 63 -10.43 11.69 10.37
N SER A 64 -9.87 10.88 9.48
CA SER A 64 -8.53 10.30 9.69
C SER A 64 -7.43 11.34 9.52
N THR A 65 -6.47 11.37 10.44
CA THR A 65 -5.23 12.16 10.30
C THR A 65 -4.16 11.44 9.50
N VAL A 66 -4.45 10.22 9.02
CA VAL A 66 -3.53 9.43 8.21
C VAL A 66 -3.52 9.96 6.78
N THR A 67 -2.33 10.29 6.28
CA THR A 67 -2.12 10.72 4.90
C THR A 67 -1.13 9.83 4.18
N PHE A 68 -1.28 9.79 2.85
CA PHE A 68 -0.35 9.09 1.97
C PHE A 68 0.95 9.87 1.81
N GLU A 69 2.07 9.15 1.83
CA GLU A 69 3.37 9.74 1.49
C GLU A 69 3.96 9.08 0.25
N THR A 70 4.34 7.80 0.35
CA THR A 70 5.10 7.10 -0.70
C THR A 70 4.66 5.64 -0.81
N ALA A 71 4.70 5.07 -2.01
CA ALA A 71 4.58 3.63 -2.25
C ALA A 71 5.84 3.10 -2.93
N ILE A 72 6.29 1.92 -2.50
CA ILE A 72 7.37 1.17 -3.14
C ILE A 72 6.79 -0.14 -3.62
N ARG A 73 6.92 -0.40 -4.92
CA ARG A 73 6.58 -1.69 -5.52
C ARG A 73 7.80 -2.60 -5.51
N PRO A 74 7.79 -3.72 -4.76
CA PRO A 74 8.91 -4.65 -4.77
C PRO A 74 9.12 -5.23 -6.18
N ALA A 75 10.38 -5.39 -6.61
CA ALA A 75 10.71 -5.93 -7.94
C ALA A 75 10.11 -7.34 -8.18
N ASN A 76 9.94 -8.12 -7.11
CA ASN A 76 9.35 -9.46 -7.12
C ASN A 76 7.82 -9.46 -7.28
N HIS A 77 7.17 -8.29 -7.36
CA HIS A 77 5.72 -8.19 -7.60
C HIS A 77 5.33 -8.31 -9.08
N SER A 78 6.30 -8.69 -9.93
CA SER A 78 6.07 -9.09 -11.32
C SER A 78 5.94 -10.61 -11.36
N ASN A 79 4.73 -11.08 -11.67
CA ASN A 79 4.41 -12.42 -12.17
C ASN A 79 4.07 -13.53 -11.13
N THR A 80 2.81 -13.56 -10.69
CA THR A 80 2.12 -14.82 -10.37
C THR A 80 0.97 -15.02 -11.35
N LYS A 81 1.33 -15.31 -12.60
CA LYS A 81 0.55 -16.23 -13.44
C LYS A 81 1.44 -17.45 -13.64
N GLU A 82 1.45 -18.32 -12.64
CA GLU A 82 1.94 -19.69 -12.83
C GLU A 82 0.99 -20.40 -13.79
N THR A 83 1.56 -20.81 -14.90
CA THR A 83 0.99 -21.70 -15.91
C THR A 83 0.51 -23.00 -15.28
N SER A 84 -0.79 -23.17 -15.13
CA SER A 84 -1.42 -24.48 -15.09
C SER A 84 -1.67 -24.93 -16.53
N HIS A 85 -0.67 -25.54 -17.15
CA HIS A 85 -0.93 -26.50 -18.22
C HIS A 85 -0.35 -27.83 -17.75
N GLU A 86 -1.23 -28.58 -17.11
CA GLU A 86 -1.07 -29.97 -16.71
C GLU A 86 -0.96 -30.81 -17.99
N GLU A 87 0.15 -31.54 -18.14
CA GLU A 87 0.29 -32.61 -19.12
C GLU A 87 -0.52 -33.82 -18.66
N ALA A 88 -1.37 -34.34 -19.55
CA ALA A 88 -1.85 -35.72 -19.56
C ALA A 88 -2.18 -36.14 -20.99
#